data_AF-A0A2T1HQH3-F1
#
_entry.id   AF-A0A2T1HQH3-F1
#
_cell.length_a   1.000
_cell.length_b   1.000
_cell.length_c   1.000
_cell.angle_alpha   90.00
_cell.angle_beta   90.00
_cell.angle_gamma   90.00
#
_symmetry.space_group_name_H-M   'P 1'
#
loop_
_entity.id
_entity.type
_entity.pdbx_description
1 polymer ?
#
loop_
_entity_poly.entity_id
_entity_poly.type
_entity_poly.pdbx_seq_one_letter_code
_entity_poly.pdbx_strand_id
1 'polypeptide(L)'
;MCRFLAYRGDPVFMEELVCAPCHSLVHQSLHAEEAKTGTNGDGFGIGWYAARPEPGVYRELRPAWSDENLRSLCSQVRSGLFFAHVRAATGTATTRANCHPFVHGQWMFMHNGQIGGYQAVRRKLEALIPDELYENRGGTTDSEAIFLAALADGLAEDPVGAMARTVARVTAMMAEAKVREALRFTAALTDGENLYAFRWASDGKPATLYWRDHGDRLVIVSEPLDRAEPGWQEVPRSCVLMARKGASASLECMDQALSRAAA
;
A
#
# COMPACT_ATOMS: atom_id res chain seq x y z
N MET A 1 -12.63 -1.38 -3.65
CA MET A 1 -11.25 -0.86 -3.51
C MET A 1 -10.87 -1.06 -2.06
N CYS A 2 -9.73 -1.69 -1.82
CA CYS A 2 -9.25 -2.08 -0.50
C CYS A 2 -9.11 -0.89 0.47
N ARG A 3 -8.90 -1.14 1.75
CA ARG A 3 -8.49 -0.14 2.75
C ARG A 3 -7.17 -0.55 3.37
N PHE A 4 -6.32 0.41 3.71
CA PHE A 4 -5.08 0.15 4.42
C PHE A 4 -4.74 1.22 5.44
N LEU A 5 -3.83 0.85 6.33
CA LEU A 5 -3.20 1.66 7.35
C LEU A 5 -1.69 1.45 7.32
N ALA A 6 -0.93 2.53 7.41
CA ALA A 6 0.50 2.53 7.63
C ALA A 6 0.84 3.41 8.83
N TYR A 7 1.73 2.92 9.70
CA TYR A 7 2.20 3.61 10.89
C TYR A 7 3.71 3.76 10.86
N ARG A 8 4.21 4.91 11.31
CA ARG A 8 5.63 5.15 11.61
C ARG A 8 5.75 6.06 12.83
N GLY A 9 6.46 5.63 13.86
CA GLY A 9 6.64 6.41 15.08
C GLY A 9 7.16 5.61 16.27
N ASP A 10 6.90 6.13 17.47
CA ASP A 10 7.15 5.40 18.71
C ASP A 10 6.42 4.05 18.75
N PRO A 11 7.03 2.96 19.25
CA PRO A 11 6.35 1.67 19.27
C PRO A 11 5.04 1.66 20.08
N VAL A 12 3.92 1.50 19.37
CA VAL A 12 2.57 1.31 19.92
C VAL A 12 2.13 -0.14 19.76
N PHE A 13 1.14 -0.57 20.54
CA PHE A 13 0.47 -1.84 20.22
C PHE A 13 -0.31 -1.66 18.92
N MET A 14 -0.22 -2.63 18.02
CA MET A 14 -0.92 -2.51 16.73
C MET A 14 -2.45 -2.43 16.91
N GLU A 15 -2.98 -2.99 17.99
CA GLU A 15 -4.39 -2.88 18.38
C GLU A 15 -4.89 -1.42 18.44
N GLU A 16 -4.06 -0.48 18.91
CA GLU A 16 -4.41 0.94 19.08
C GLU A 16 -4.87 1.58 17.76
N LEU A 17 -4.40 1.06 16.62
CA LEU A 17 -4.70 1.59 15.29
C LEU A 17 -5.50 0.62 14.42
N VAL A 18 -5.28 -0.69 14.54
CA VAL A 18 -5.87 -1.69 13.65
C VAL A 18 -7.27 -2.12 14.11
N CYS A 19 -7.51 -2.22 15.43
CA CYS A 19 -8.71 -2.84 15.98
C CYS A 19 -9.53 -1.90 16.86
N ALA A 20 -8.89 -1.13 17.73
CA ALA A 20 -9.54 -0.34 18.78
C ALA A 20 -10.32 0.90 18.31
N PRO A 21 -9.90 1.66 17.28
CA PRO A 21 -10.63 2.87 16.87
C PRO A 21 -12.08 2.58 16.47
N CYS A 22 -12.98 3.54 16.70
CA CYS A 22 -14.41 3.36 16.37
C CYS A 22 -14.65 3.15 14.87
N HIS A 23 -13.81 3.73 14.02
CA HIS A 23 -13.77 3.49 12.58
C HIS A 23 -12.47 2.77 12.18
N SER A 24 -12.07 1.76 12.96
CA SER A 24 -10.84 0.99 12.74
C SER A 24 -10.78 0.29 11.40
N LEU A 25 -9.59 -0.17 11.00
CA LEU A 25 -9.43 -0.95 9.76
C LEU A 25 -10.28 -2.24 9.78
N VAL A 26 -10.43 -2.86 10.95
CA VAL A 26 -11.34 -4.00 11.14
C VAL A 26 -12.81 -3.58 10.94
N HIS A 27 -13.25 -2.43 11.44
CA HIS A 27 -14.60 -1.92 11.16
C HIS A 27 -14.81 -1.62 9.67
N GLN A 28 -13.85 -0.92 9.04
CA GLN A 28 -13.86 -0.59 7.61
C GLN A 28 -13.86 -1.85 6.71
N SER A 29 -13.42 -2.99 7.22
CA SER A 29 -13.53 -4.25 6.47
C SER A 29 -14.98 -4.72 6.29
N LEU A 30 -15.90 -4.33 7.17
CA LEU A 30 -17.35 -4.57 7.03
C LEU A 30 -18.10 -3.36 6.45
N HIS A 31 -17.70 -2.16 6.86
CA HIS A 31 -18.43 -0.91 6.66
C HIS A 31 -17.48 0.23 6.23
N ALA A 32 -16.82 0.09 5.07
CA ALA A 32 -16.08 1.19 4.45
C ALA A 32 -17.04 2.22 3.85
N GLU A 33 -16.78 3.50 4.10
CA GLU A 33 -17.66 4.60 3.69
C GLU A 33 -17.19 5.27 2.40
N GLU A 34 -15.88 5.26 2.12
CA GLU A 34 -15.28 5.91 0.94
C GLU A 34 -14.69 4.91 -0.07
N ALA A 35 -14.89 3.61 0.17
CA ALA A 35 -14.55 2.57 -0.79
C ALA A 35 -15.66 2.39 -1.85
N LYS A 36 -15.28 1.92 -3.05
CA LYS A 36 -16.27 1.50 -4.08
C LYS A 36 -17.21 0.38 -3.61
N THR A 37 -16.77 -0.40 -2.63
CA THR A 37 -17.49 -1.54 -2.05
C THR A 37 -17.49 -1.35 -0.55
N GLY A 38 -18.66 -1.43 0.09
CA GLY A 38 -18.77 -1.23 1.54
C GLY A 38 -18.07 -2.31 2.37
N THR A 39 -17.78 -3.48 1.78
CA THR A 39 -17.15 -4.61 2.47
C THR A 39 -15.85 -5.02 1.77
N ASN A 40 -14.83 -5.33 2.57
CA ASN A 40 -13.50 -5.82 2.18
C ASN A 40 -13.25 -7.16 2.90
N GLY A 41 -13.91 -8.22 2.42
CA GLY A 41 -13.91 -9.56 3.05
C GLY A 41 -12.99 -10.58 2.41
N ASP A 42 -12.22 -10.21 1.38
CA ASP A 42 -11.42 -11.15 0.57
C ASP A 42 -10.00 -11.38 1.14
N GLY A 43 -9.92 -11.33 2.47
CA GLY A 43 -8.70 -11.48 3.25
C GLY A 43 -8.11 -10.17 3.76
N PHE A 44 -7.06 -10.31 4.57
CA PHE A 44 -6.29 -9.21 5.12
C PHE A 44 -4.82 -9.59 5.24
N GLY A 45 -4.00 -8.60 5.56
CA GLY A 45 -2.67 -8.86 6.09
C GLY A 45 -2.14 -7.72 6.93
N ILE A 46 -1.19 -8.06 7.78
CA ILE A 46 -0.46 -7.15 8.65
C ILE A 46 1.03 -7.49 8.54
N GLY A 47 1.86 -6.47 8.42
CA GLY A 47 3.31 -6.58 8.42
C GLY A 47 3.93 -5.56 9.35
N TRP A 48 4.96 -5.93 10.10
CA TRP A 48 5.54 -5.08 11.13
C TRP A 48 7.04 -5.29 11.25
N TYR A 49 7.78 -4.23 11.57
CA TYR A 49 9.19 -4.33 11.93
C TYR A 49 9.33 -4.52 13.45
N ALA A 50 10.32 -5.32 13.83
CA ALA A 50 10.66 -5.62 15.23
C ALA A 50 12.19 -5.67 15.38
N ALA A 51 12.73 -6.73 15.98
CA ALA A 51 14.17 -6.86 16.23
C ALA A 51 14.99 -7.27 14.98
N ARG A 52 14.33 -7.71 13.90
CA ARG A 52 14.97 -8.10 12.63
C ARG A 52 14.80 -7.01 11.57
N PRO A 53 15.72 -6.90 10.60
CA PRO A 53 15.56 -5.98 9.48
C PRO A 53 14.41 -6.40 8.55
N GLU A 54 14.15 -7.70 8.41
CA GLU A 54 12.98 -8.17 7.67
C GLU A 54 11.70 -8.04 8.51
N PRO A 55 10.58 -7.63 7.89
CA PRO A 55 9.30 -7.50 8.58
C PRO A 55 8.70 -8.88 8.89
N GLY A 56 8.07 -9.00 10.05
CA GLY A 56 7.11 -10.07 10.31
C GLY A 56 5.86 -9.85 9.49
N VAL A 57 5.24 -10.90 8.96
CA VAL A 57 4.02 -10.80 8.13
C VAL A 57 3.02 -11.88 8.51
N TYR A 58 1.77 -11.49 8.67
CA TYR A 58 0.63 -12.39 8.81
C TYR A 58 -0.44 -12.03 7.78
N ARG A 59 -0.86 -13.01 6.96
CA ARG A 59 -1.89 -12.84 5.91
C ARG A 59 -2.89 -13.98 6.04
N GLU A 60 -4.17 -13.67 5.90
CA GLU A 60 -5.25 -14.65 5.97
C GLU A 60 -6.37 -14.31 4.98
N LEU A 61 -7.09 -15.35 4.54
CA LEU A 61 -8.24 -15.24 3.63
C LEU A 61 -9.54 -14.97 4.36
N ARG A 62 -9.61 -15.37 5.63
CA ARG A 62 -10.74 -15.04 6.49
C ARG A 62 -10.88 -13.52 6.58
N PRO A 63 -12.10 -13.00 6.70
CA PRO A 63 -12.28 -11.58 6.89
C PRO A 63 -11.67 -11.10 8.21
N ALA A 64 -11.15 -9.87 8.23
CA ALA A 64 -10.46 -9.33 9.40
C ALA A 64 -11.34 -9.23 10.66
N TRP A 65 -12.65 -9.01 10.49
CA TRP A 65 -13.59 -8.89 11.61
C TRP A 65 -13.77 -10.17 12.43
N SER A 66 -13.55 -11.34 11.81
CA SER A 66 -13.77 -12.65 12.42
C SER A 66 -12.47 -13.42 12.72
N ASP A 67 -11.30 -12.79 12.55
CA ASP A 67 -10.02 -13.46 12.80
C ASP A 67 -9.50 -13.18 14.23
N GLU A 68 -9.58 -14.21 15.09
CA GLU A 68 -9.14 -14.13 16.49
C GLU A 68 -7.61 -14.00 16.61
N ASN A 69 -6.86 -14.61 15.68
CA ASN A 69 -5.40 -14.53 15.67
C ASN A 69 -4.92 -13.11 15.35
N LEU A 70 -5.57 -12.41 14.42
CA LEU A 70 -5.31 -10.99 14.15
C LEU A 70 -5.49 -10.17 15.41
N ARG A 71 -6.60 -10.35 16.14
CA ARG A 71 -6.86 -9.62 17.39
C ARG A 71 -5.81 -9.93 18.45
N SER A 72 -5.49 -11.22 18.65
CA SER A 72 -4.48 -11.65 19.61
C SER A 72 -3.09 -11.13 19.26
N LEU A 73 -2.72 -11.11 17.98
CA LEU A 73 -1.44 -10.60 17.52
C LEU A 73 -1.36 -9.07 17.70
N CYS A 74 -2.40 -8.35 17.32
CA CYS A 74 -2.46 -6.89 17.48
C CYS A 74 -2.38 -6.43 18.94
N SER A 75 -2.96 -7.20 19.88
CA SER A 75 -2.94 -6.85 21.31
C SER A 75 -1.61 -7.14 22.01
N GLN A 76 -0.74 -7.97 21.40
CA GLN A 76 0.53 -8.37 22.02
C GLN A 76 1.75 -7.74 21.34
N VAL A 77 1.69 -7.47 20.04
CA VAL A 77 2.85 -7.00 19.27
C VAL A 77 2.88 -5.47 19.24
N ARG A 78 4.01 -4.93 19.72
CA ARG A 78 4.37 -3.51 19.60
C ARG A 78 5.31 -3.28 18.44
N SER A 79 5.05 -2.25 17.64
CA SER A 79 5.93 -1.88 16.53
C SER A 79 5.91 -0.38 16.28
N GLY A 80 7.09 0.17 15.96
CA GLY A 80 7.25 1.56 15.53
C GLY A 80 7.00 1.75 14.03
N LEU A 81 6.91 0.66 13.25
CA LEU A 81 6.62 0.74 11.82
C LEU A 81 5.87 -0.51 11.36
N PHE A 82 4.62 -0.34 10.95
CA PHE A 82 3.77 -1.45 10.53
C PHE A 82 2.70 -1.03 9.53
N PHE A 83 2.28 -2.00 8.74
CA PHE A 83 1.32 -1.93 7.65
C PHE A 83 0.19 -2.90 7.92
N ALA A 84 -1.05 -2.47 7.69
CA ALA A 84 -2.23 -3.33 7.77
C ALA A 84 -3.16 -3.06 6.57
N HIS A 85 -3.74 -4.11 5.99
CA HIS A 85 -4.52 -4.01 4.77
C HIS A 85 -5.68 -5.00 4.76
N VAL A 86 -6.87 -4.55 4.35
CA VAL A 86 -8.06 -5.38 4.15
C VAL A 86 -8.44 -5.37 2.68
N ARG A 87 -8.63 -6.56 2.11
CA ARG A 87 -8.71 -6.77 0.66
C ARG A 87 -10.17 -6.85 0.19
N ALA A 88 -10.43 -6.15 -0.91
CA ALA A 88 -11.59 -6.38 -1.77
C ALA A 88 -11.05 -6.79 -3.14
N ALA A 89 -11.09 -8.08 -3.46
CA ALA A 89 -10.44 -8.66 -4.61
C ALA A 89 -11.09 -8.18 -5.92
N THR A 90 -10.28 -7.67 -6.85
CA THR A 90 -10.73 -7.28 -8.19
C THR A 90 -10.07 -8.19 -9.23
N GLY A 91 -10.78 -9.24 -9.64
CA GLY A 91 -10.40 -10.07 -10.79
C GLY A 91 -9.26 -11.07 -10.59
N THR A 92 -8.60 -11.10 -9.44
CA THR A 92 -7.59 -12.12 -9.09
C THR A 92 -8.11 -13.08 -8.03
N ALA A 93 -7.60 -14.31 -8.02
CA ALA A 93 -8.02 -15.33 -7.07
C ALA A 93 -7.82 -14.88 -5.60
N THR A 94 -8.68 -15.38 -4.71
CA THR A 94 -8.58 -15.17 -3.26
C THR A 94 -7.58 -16.16 -2.69
N THR A 95 -6.30 -15.77 -2.66
CA THR A 95 -5.18 -16.55 -2.11
C THR A 95 -4.36 -15.68 -1.16
N ARG A 96 -3.71 -16.29 -0.15
CA ARG A 96 -2.86 -15.55 0.80
C ARG A 96 -1.71 -14.83 0.08
N ALA A 97 -1.19 -15.40 -1.01
CA ALA A 97 -0.16 -14.78 -1.82
C ALA A 97 -0.63 -13.51 -2.54
N ASN A 98 -1.95 -13.32 -2.72
CA ASN A 98 -2.52 -12.12 -3.31
C ASN A 98 -2.95 -11.07 -2.26
N CYS A 99 -2.71 -11.31 -0.96
CA CYS A 99 -3.00 -10.37 0.11
C CYS A 99 -1.77 -9.51 0.43
N HIS A 100 -1.97 -8.20 0.53
CA HIS A 100 -0.98 -7.25 1.03
C HIS A 100 -0.71 -7.43 2.54
N PRO A 101 0.40 -6.90 3.08
CA PRO A 101 1.53 -6.28 2.37
C PRO A 101 2.39 -7.31 1.63
N PHE A 102 2.94 -6.95 0.47
CA PHE A 102 4.00 -7.71 -0.22
C PHE A 102 5.36 -7.39 0.38
N VAL A 103 6.26 -8.37 0.40
CA VAL A 103 7.57 -8.25 1.06
C VAL A 103 8.68 -8.80 0.19
N HIS A 104 9.82 -8.10 0.15
CA HIS A 104 11.07 -8.58 -0.43
C HIS A 104 12.24 -8.02 0.38
N GLY A 105 12.99 -8.90 1.06
CA GLY A 105 14.01 -8.47 2.03
C GLY A 105 13.41 -7.56 3.11
N GLN A 106 14.00 -6.39 3.31
CA GLN A 106 13.52 -5.36 4.23
C GLN A 106 12.39 -4.48 3.68
N TRP A 107 11.89 -4.72 2.46
CA TRP A 107 10.87 -3.85 1.87
C TRP A 107 9.48 -4.40 2.10
N MET A 108 8.55 -3.53 2.51
CA MET A 108 7.10 -3.81 2.51
C MET A 108 6.37 -2.88 1.56
N PHE A 109 5.37 -3.41 0.85
CA PHE A 109 4.54 -2.67 -0.08
C PHE A 109 3.05 -3.01 0.01
N MET A 110 2.21 -1.99 -0.02
CA MET A 110 0.75 -2.11 -0.09
C MET A 110 0.19 -1.26 -1.23
N HIS A 111 -0.84 -1.75 -1.91
CA HIS A 111 -1.45 -1.05 -3.03
C HIS A 111 -2.98 -1.18 -3.02
N ASN A 112 -3.62 -0.03 -2.99
CA ASN A 112 -5.06 0.16 -3.07
C ASN A 112 -5.40 0.79 -4.40
N GLY A 113 -5.59 -0.07 -5.39
CA GLY A 113 -5.79 0.35 -6.76
C GLY A 113 -5.82 -0.84 -7.68
N GLN A 114 -5.61 -0.56 -8.96
CA GLN A 114 -5.70 -1.55 -10.02
C GLN A 114 -5.05 -1.01 -11.29
N ILE A 115 -4.40 -1.89 -12.05
CA ILE A 115 -4.11 -1.66 -13.46
C ILE A 115 -5.39 -1.98 -14.25
N GLY A 116 -5.98 -0.96 -14.87
CA GLY A 116 -7.07 -1.15 -15.82
C GLY A 116 -6.66 -2.15 -16.91
N GLY A 117 -7.54 -3.07 -17.30
CA GLY A 117 -7.23 -4.06 -18.34
C GLY A 117 -5.96 -4.90 -18.07
N TYR A 118 -5.61 -5.16 -16.80
CA TYR A 118 -4.33 -5.78 -16.40
C TYR A 118 -3.92 -6.99 -17.26
N GLN A 119 -4.84 -7.87 -17.65
CA GLN A 119 -4.52 -9.04 -18.48
C GLN A 119 -3.84 -8.68 -19.81
N ALA A 120 -4.16 -7.52 -20.40
CA ALA A 120 -3.56 -7.07 -21.65
C ALA A 120 -2.09 -6.62 -21.49
N VAL A 121 -1.70 -6.18 -20.29
CA VAL A 121 -0.35 -5.66 -20.02
C VAL A 121 0.48 -6.56 -19.10
N ARG A 122 -0.16 -7.54 -18.45
CA ARG A 122 0.46 -8.43 -17.44
C ARG A 122 1.78 -9.03 -17.90
N ARG A 123 1.80 -9.66 -19.09
CA ARG A 123 3.01 -10.29 -19.61
C ARG A 123 4.15 -9.28 -19.79
N LYS A 124 3.85 -8.07 -20.27
CA LYS A 124 4.86 -7.03 -20.49
C LYS A 124 5.38 -6.46 -19.17
N LEU A 125 4.50 -6.27 -18.18
CA LEU A 125 4.89 -5.84 -16.84
C LEU A 125 5.74 -6.90 -16.14
N GLU A 126 5.33 -8.16 -16.19
CA GLU A 126 6.09 -9.27 -15.58
C GLU A 126 7.47 -9.45 -16.24
N ALA A 127 7.62 -9.13 -17.53
CA ALA A 127 8.92 -9.13 -18.22
C ALA A 127 9.88 -8.01 -17.75
N LEU A 128 9.42 -7.06 -16.92
CA LEU A 128 10.29 -6.08 -16.27
C LEU A 128 10.98 -6.62 -15.02
N ILE A 129 10.56 -7.78 -14.52
CA ILE A 129 11.03 -8.36 -13.27
C ILE A 129 12.18 -9.32 -13.60
N PRO A 130 13.42 -9.07 -13.13
CA PRO A 130 14.56 -9.98 -13.30
C PRO A 130 14.32 -11.32 -12.61
N ASP A 131 14.98 -12.38 -13.09
CA ASP A 131 14.79 -13.75 -12.60
C ASP A 131 14.95 -13.87 -11.07
N GLU A 132 15.97 -13.22 -10.50
CA GLU A 132 16.24 -13.20 -9.04
C GLU A 132 15.07 -12.62 -8.21
N LEU A 133 14.32 -11.68 -8.77
CA LEU A 133 13.11 -11.14 -8.13
C LEU A 133 11.88 -11.96 -8.48
N TYR A 134 11.83 -12.53 -9.69
CA TYR A 134 10.69 -13.31 -10.17
C TYR A 134 10.52 -14.62 -9.39
N GLU A 135 11.60 -15.23 -8.92
CA GLU A 135 11.58 -16.40 -8.02
C GLU A 135 10.77 -16.13 -6.72
N ASN A 136 10.70 -14.87 -6.30
CA ASN A 136 9.99 -14.44 -5.11
C ASN A 136 8.55 -13.98 -5.38
N ARG A 137 8.09 -14.04 -6.64
CA ARG A 137 6.70 -13.73 -7.02
C ARG A 137 5.79 -14.88 -6.61
N GLY A 138 5.04 -14.70 -5.52
CA GLY A 138 4.15 -15.73 -4.99
C GLY A 138 2.71 -15.63 -5.51
N GLY A 139 2.28 -14.43 -5.89
CA GLY A 139 0.92 -14.12 -6.31
C GLY A 139 0.78 -13.88 -7.82
N THR A 140 -0.39 -13.39 -8.19
CA THR A 140 -0.75 -13.07 -9.60
C THR A 140 -1.29 -11.66 -9.75
N THR A 141 -1.17 -10.84 -8.71
CA THR A 141 -1.68 -9.47 -8.71
C THR A 141 -0.81 -8.53 -9.53
N ASP A 142 -1.44 -7.47 -10.02
CA ASP A 142 -0.77 -6.27 -10.54
C ASP A 142 0.08 -5.59 -9.46
N SER A 143 -0.41 -5.58 -8.23
CA SER A 143 0.22 -4.96 -7.07
C SER A 143 1.61 -5.53 -6.79
N GLU A 144 1.73 -6.86 -6.76
CA GLU A 144 3.02 -7.53 -6.61
C GLU A 144 3.92 -7.31 -7.83
N ALA A 145 3.34 -7.27 -9.03
CA ALA A 145 4.12 -7.04 -10.25
C ALA A 145 4.73 -5.64 -10.27
N ILE A 146 3.96 -4.62 -9.88
CA ILE A 146 4.44 -3.25 -9.72
C ILE A 146 5.56 -3.19 -8.69
N PHE A 147 5.40 -3.86 -7.54
CA PHE A 147 6.41 -3.85 -6.49
C PHE A 147 7.74 -4.45 -6.93
N LEU A 148 7.71 -5.63 -7.54
CA LEU A 148 8.92 -6.31 -8.01
C LEU A 148 9.57 -5.58 -9.20
N ALA A 149 8.77 -5.00 -10.10
CA ALA A 149 9.30 -4.16 -11.18
C ALA A 149 9.93 -2.87 -10.64
N ALA A 150 9.35 -2.26 -9.59
CA ALA A 150 9.95 -1.08 -8.96
C ALA A 150 11.28 -1.42 -8.28
N LEU A 151 11.38 -2.58 -7.60
CA LEU A 151 12.65 -3.09 -7.08
C LEU A 151 13.71 -3.17 -8.17
N ALA A 152 13.36 -3.70 -9.34
CA ALA A 152 14.25 -3.74 -10.51
C ALA A 152 14.60 -2.35 -11.05
N ASP A 153 13.69 -1.39 -10.95
CA ASP A 153 13.87 0.00 -11.39
C ASP A 153 14.66 0.87 -10.37
N GLY A 154 15.39 0.28 -9.41
CA GLY A 154 16.27 1.02 -8.49
C GLY A 154 15.57 1.62 -7.27
N LEU A 155 14.62 0.87 -6.71
CA LEU A 155 13.84 1.28 -5.53
C LEU A 155 14.70 1.46 -4.28
N ALA A 156 15.84 0.78 -4.18
CA ALA A 156 16.75 0.93 -3.05
C ALA A 156 17.43 2.31 -3.00
N GLU A 157 17.70 2.89 -4.18
CA GLU A 157 18.40 4.16 -4.33
C GLU A 157 17.44 5.36 -4.41
N ASP A 158 16.32 5.19 -5.13
CA ASP A 158 15.36 6.25 -5.43
C ASP A 158 13.93 5.69 -5.37
N PRO A 159 13.33 5.52 -4.18
CA PRO A 159 12.01 4.90 -4.03
C PRO A 159 10.90 5.61 -4.81
N VAL A 160 10.96 6.95 -4.87
CA VAL A 160 9.96 7.76 -5.57
C VAL A 160 10.14 7.67 -7.07
N GLY A 161 11.36 7.83 -7.58
CA GLY A 161 11.61 7.74 -9.00
C GLY A 161 11.48 6.32 -9.54
N ALA A 162 11.81 5.28 -8.78
CA ALA A 162 11.59 3.89 -9.17
C ALA A 162 10.09 3.61 -9.37
N MET A 163 9.26 3.99 -8.39
CA MET A 163 7.81 3.89 -8.51
C MET A 163 7.28 4.73 -9.69
N ALA A 164 7.81 5.93 -9.91
CA ALA A 164 7.41 6.76 -11.04
C ALA A 164 7.79 6.12 -12.40
N ARG A 165 9.00 5.57 -12.52
CA ARG A 165 9.45 4.82 -13.72
C ARG A 165 8.55 3.63 -14.00
N THR A 166 8.26 2.81 -12.99
CA THR A 166 7.36 1.65 -13.14
C THR A 166 5.95 2.09 -13.54
N VAL A 167 5.36 3.10 -12.89
CA VAL A 167 4.02 3.62 -13.23
C VAL A 167 3.99 4.22 -14.63
N ALA A 168 5.03 4.94 -15.06
CA ALA A 168 5.14 5.48 -16.41
C ALA A 168 5.21 4.37 -17.47
N ARG A 169 6.01 3.33 -17.23
CA ARG A 169 6.10 2.15 -18.12
C ARG A 169 4.77 1.41 -18.21
N VAL A 170 4.09 1.18 -17.09
CA VAL A 170 2.73 0.57 -17.09
C VAL A 170 1.75 1.43 -17.88
N THR A 171 1.76 2.74 -17.69
CA THR A 171 0.89 3.67 -18.43
C THR A 171 1.14 3.61 -19.94
N ALA A 172 2.41 3.55 -20.35
CA ALA A 172 2.78 3.38 -21.75
C ALA A 172 2.31 2.03 -22.33
N MET A 173 2.46 0.94 -21.58
CA MET A 173 1.96 -0.39 -21.98
C MET A 173 0.43 -0.40 -22.13
N MET A 174 -0.29 0.27 -21.23
CA MET A 174 -1.75 0.41 -21.31
C MET A 174 -2.16 1.19 -22.56
N ALA A 175 -1.47 2.30 -22.87
CA ALA A 175 -1.71 3.09 -24.07
C ALA A 175 -1.48 2.28 -25.36
N GLU A 176 -0.36 1.53 -25.43
CA GLU A 176 -0.04 0.65 -26.56
C GLU A 176 -1.10 -0.45 -26.74
N ALA A 177 -1.58 -1.03 -25.63
CA ALA A 177 -2.64 -2.03 -25.63
C ALA A 177 -4.05 -1.43 -25.81
N LYS A 178 -4.18 -0.11 -25.99
CA LYS A 178 -5.46 0.62 -26.13
C LYS A 178 -6.43 0.39 -24.97
N VAL A 179 -5.90 0.15 -23.77
CA VAL A 179 -6.67 0.04 -22.53
C VAL A 179 -7.22 1.42 -22.16
N ARG A 180 -8.52 1.50 -21.88
CA ARG A 180 -9.20 2.77 -21.53
C ARG A 180 -9.47 2.90 -20.04
N GLU A 181 -9.50 1.78 -19.34
CA GLU A 181 -9.65 1.71 -17.90
C GLU A 181 -8.47 2.37 -17.19
N ALA A 182 -8.74 3.12 -16.12
CA ALA A 182 -7.71 3.89 -15.43
C ALA A 182 -6.75 3.00 -14.63
N LEU A 183 -5.49 3.44 -14.56
CA LEU A 183 -4.54 3.01 -13.54
C LEU A 183 -4.85 3.78 -12.25
N ARG A 184 -5.15 3.06 -11.17
CA ARG A 184 -5.28 3.60 -9.82
C ARG A 184 -4.05 3.18 -9.03
N PHE A 185 -3.33 4.13 -8.47
CA PHE A 185 -2.09 3.89 -7.73
C PHE A 185 -2.10 4.69 -6.41
N THR A 186 -2.90 4.21 -5.46
CA THR A 186 -2.77 4.65 -4.07
C THR A 186 -2.00 3.56 -3.32
N ALA A 187 -0.81 3.86 -2.80
CA ALA A 187 0.11 2.83 -2.29
C ALA A 187 0.92 3.31 -1.08
N ALA A 188 1.47 2.36 -0.32
CA ALA A 188 2.43 2.62 0.74
C ALA A 188 3.66 1.71 0.57
N LEU A 189 4.85 2.24 0.81
CA LEU A 189 6.14 1.57 0.66
C LEU A 189 7.03 1.93 1.86
N THR A 190 7.81 0.97 2.34
CA THR A 190 8.79 1.19 3.41
C THR A 190 9.94 0.21 3.32
N ASP A 191 11.13 0.64 3.74
CA ASP A 191 12.36 -0.15 3.89
C ASP A 191 12.63 -0.55 5.35
N GLY A 192 11.69 -0.28 6.27
CA GLY A 192 11.86 -0.46 7.71
C GLY A 192 12.29 0.80 8.47
N GLU A 193 12.67 1.88 7.77
CA GLU A 193 13.07 3.15 8.39
C GLU A 193 12.29 4.36 7.84
N ASN A 194 12.10 4.38 6.52
CA ASN A 194 11.45 5.40 5.74
C ASN A 194 10.06 4.91 5.32
N LEU A 195 9.09 5.83 5.26
CA LEU A 195 7.72 5.55 4.82
C LEU A 195 7.36 6.49 3.65
N TYR A 196 6.90 5.90 2.56
CA TYR A 196 6.43 6.60 1.37
C TYR A 196 4.97 6.22 1.13
N ALA A 197 4.12 7.20 0.85
CA ALA A 197 2.73 6.96 0.46
C ALA A 197 2.37 7.75 -0.79
N PHE A 198 1.87 7.04 -1.80
CA PHE A 198 1.58 7.56 -3.13
C PHE A 198 0.07 7.71 -3.28
N ARG A 199 -0.38 8.82 -3.86
CA ARG A 199 -1.79 9.03 -4.22
C ARG A 199 -1.92 9.54 -5.66
N TRP A 200 -2.05 8.61 -6.60
CA TRP A 200 -2.08 8.95 -8.02
C TRP A 200 -3.08 8.08 -8.82
N ALA A 201 -3.61 8.63 -9.91
CA ALA A 201 -4.38 7.86 -10.88
C ALA A 201 -4.34 8.53 -12.27
N SER A 202 -4.35 7.72 -13.32
CA SER A 202 -4.22 8.19 -14.71
C SER A 202 -5.39 9.05 -15.21
N ASP A 203 -6.53 9.06 -14.51
CA ASP A 203 -7.71 9.88 -14.83
C ASP A 203 -8.02 10.94 -13.76
N GLY A 204 -7.07 11.19 -12.84
CA GLY A 204 -7.19 12.20 -11.79
C GLY A 204 -8.16 11.86 -10.64
N LYS A 205 -8.60 10.60 -10.49
CA LYS A 205 -9.55 10.18 -9.43
C LYS A 205 -9.00 9.11 -8.45
N PRO A 206 -7.78 9.26 -7.89
CA PRO A 206 -7.17 8.24 -7.03
C PRO A 206 -8.06 7.87 -5.82
N ALA A 207 -7.83 6.69 -5.25
CA ALA A 207 -8.47 6.32 -3.99
C ALA A 207 -8.07 7.33 -2.89
N THR A 208 -8.95 7.52 -1.91
CA THR A 208 -8.70 8.40 -0.77
C THR A 208 -7.51 7.93 0.05
N LEU A 209 -6.79 8.90 0.61
CA LEU A 209 -5.62 8.70 1.45
C LEU A 209 -5.50 9.90 2.37
N TYR A 210 -5.47 9.63 3.67
CA TYR A 210 -5.36 10.62 4.72
C TYR A 210 -4.11 10.35 5.53
N TRP A 211 -3.59 11.40 6.15
CA TRP A 211 -2.48 11.31 7.08
C TRP A 211 -2.74 12.20 8.28
N ARG A 212 -2.15 11.81 9.41
CA ARG A 212 -2.11 12.59 10.64
C ARG A 212 -0.74 12.41 11.25
N ASP A 213 -0.10 13.53 11.58
CA ASP A 213 1.24 13.56 12.14
C ASP A 213 1.19 14.30 13.49
N HIS A 214 1.49 13.55 14.56
CA HIS A 214 1.63 14.07 15.91
C HIS A 214 3.11 14.13 16.34
N GLY A 215 3.97 14.60 15.43
CA GLY A 215 5.41 14.79 15.64
C GLY A 215 6.20 13.48 15.52
N ASP A 216 5.99 12.58 16.48
CA ASP A 216 6.67 11.29 16.55
C ASP A 216 5.76 10.12 16.15
N ARG A 217 4.54 10.41 15.67
CA ARG A 217 3.54 9.40 15.30
C ARG A 217 2.84 9.80 14.02
N LEU A 218 3.32 9.26 12.91
CA LEU A 218 2.69 9.39 11.62
C LEU A 218 1.77 8.20 11.37
N VAL A 219 0.49 8.49 11.12
CA VAL A 219 -0.51 7.51 10.69
C VAL A 219 -0.99 7.90 9.30
N ILE A 220 -0.99 6.96 8.37
CA ILE A 220 -1.50 7.12 7.01
C ILE A 220 -2.58 6.07 6.80
N VAL A 221 -3.76 6.47 6.35
CA VAL A 221 -4.93 5.59 6.23
C VAL A 221 -5.71 5.87 4.97
N SER A 222 -6.41 4.86 4.47
CA SER A 222 -7.35 5.07 3.36
C SER A 222 -8.58 5.90 3.78
N GLU A 223 -9.05 5.74 5.03
CA GLU A 223 -10.15 6.49 5.64
C GLU A 223 -9.81 6.81 7.10
N PRO A 224 -10.15 8.02 7.62
CA PRO A 224 -9.91 8.40 9.01
C PRO A 224 -10.43 7.34 10.00
N LEU A 225 -9.62 7.02 11.01
CA LEU A 225 -9.95 5.99 12.03
C LEU A 225 -10.96 6.48 13.08
N ASP A 226 -11.18 7.79 13.10
CA ASP A 226 -12.06 8.49 14.00
C ASP A 226 -12.54 9.78 13.31
N ARG A 227 -13.73 10.26 13.69
CA ARG A 227 -14.30 11.53 13.23
C ARG A 227 -14.20 12.63 14.31
N ALA A 228 -13.81 12.25 15.52
CA ALA A 228 -13.89 13.10 16.70
C ALA A 228 -12.60 13.90 16.92
N GLU A 229 -11.43 13.37 16.54
CA GLU A 229 -10.18 14.06 16.72
C GLU A 229 -9.83 14.89 15.47
N PRO A 230 -9.57 16.21 15.63
CA PRO A 230 -9.10 17.03 14.53
C PRO A 230 -7.69 16.59 14.10
N GLY A 231 -7.32 16.88 12.84
CA GLY A 231 -5.94 16.75 12.36
C GLY A 231 -5.72 15.74 11.24
N TRP A 232 -6.75 15.00 10.82
CA TRP A 232 -6.68 14.24 9.56
C TRP A 232 -6.61 15.19 8.37
N GLN A 233 -5.56 15.03 7.57
CA GLN A 233 -5.33 15.78 6.35
C GLN A 233 -5.41 14.83 5.16
N GLU A 234 -6.13 15.22 4.10
CA GLU A 234 -6.13 14.45 2.86
C GLU A 234 -4.80 14.65 2.13
N VAL A 235 -4.14 13.56 1.74
CA VAL A 235 -2.96 13.64 0.86
C VAL A 235 -3.43 14.19 -0.48
N PRO A 236 -2.88 15.29 -1.03
CA PRO A 236 -3.35 15.84 -2.30
C PRO A 236 -3.26 14.82 -3.44
N ARG A 237 -4.09 15.00 -4.47
CA ARG A 237 -4.00 14.17 -5.68
C ARG A 237 -2.67 14.41 -6.39
N SER A 238 -2.13 13.37 -7.02
CA SER A 238 -0.84 13.42 -7.69
C SER A 238 0.32 13.83 -6.76
N CYS A 239 0.28 13.37 -5.51
CA CYS A 239 1.35 13.61 -4.55
C CYS A 239 1.91 12.31 -3.97
N VAL A 240 3.13 12.45 -3.46
CA VAL A 240 3.82 11.46 -2.63
C VAL A 240 4.08 12.10 -1.27
N LEU A 241 3.58 11.49 -0.20
CA LEU A 241 3.95 11.79 1.18
C LEU A 241 5.19 10.97 1.53
N MET A 242 6.22 11.61 2.06
CA MET A 242 7.45 10.95 2.49
C MET A 242 7.73 11.28 3.93
N ALA A 243 8.05 10.28 4.72
CA ALA A 243 8.52 10.40 6.08
C ALA A 243 9.84 9.64 6.21
N ARG A 244 10.94 10.39 6.07
CA ARG A 244 12.29 9.84 6.16
C ARG A 244 12.75 9.78 7.61
N LYS A 245 13.67 8.87 7.91
CA LYS A 245 14.27 8.77 9.24
C LYS A 245 14.91 10.10 9.65
N GLY A 246 14.51 10.61 10.82
CA GLY A 246 15.00 11.89 11.36
C GLY A 246 14.48 13.16 10.67
N ALA A 247 13.49 13.05 9.78
CA ALA A 247 12.90 14.21 9.11
C ALA A 247 11.37 14.25 9.31
N SER A 248 10.82 15.47 9.33
CA SER A 248 9.37 15.68 9.29
C SER A 248 8.78 15.19 7.97
N ALA A 249 7.50 14.82 7.99
CA ALA A 249 6.81 14.40 6.79
C ALA A 249 6.75 15.55 5.76
N SER A 250 6.98 15.23 4.48
CA SER A 250 6.96 16.19 3.38
C SER A 250 6.16 15.65 2.19
N LEU A 251 5.60 16.56 1.40
CA LEU A 251 4.86 16.23 0.19
C LEU A 251 5.64 16.65 -1.06
N GLU A 252 5.69 15.76 -2.04
CA GLU A 252 6.21 16.05 -3.38
C GLU A 252 5.15 15.75 -4.46
N CYS A 253 5.29 16.39 -5.62
CA CYS A 253 4.40 16.16 -6.76
C CYS A 253 4.81 14.89 -7.52
N MET A 254 3.92 13.91 -7.56
CA MET A 254 4.11 12.66 -8.29
C MET A 254 4.18 12.89 -9.81
N ASP A 255 3.41 13.84 -10.35
CA ASP A 255 3.41 14.12 -11.79
C ASP A 255 4.76 14.68 -12.27
N GLN A 256 5.49 15.39 -11.41
CA GLN A 256 6.86 15.81 -11.71
C GLN A 256 7.82 14.62 -11.74
N ALA A 257 7.69 13.68 -10.81
CA ALA A 257 8.49 12.46 -10.83
C ALA A 257 8.20 11.59 -12.07
N LEU A 258 6.92 11.47 -12.45
CA LEU A 258 6.49 10.78 -13.66
C LEU A 258 7.04 11.47 -14.92
N SER A 259 7.02 12.79 -14.98
CA SER A 259 7.55 13.55 -16.11
C SER A 259 9.05 13.35 -16.28
N ARG A 260 9.81 13.33 -15.18
CA ARG A 260 11.26 13.02 -15.20
C ARG A 260 11.54 11.58 -15.62
N ALA A 261 10.67 10.65 -15.27
CA ALA A 261 10.82 9.23 -15.62
C ALA A 261 10.45 8.91 -17.08
N ALA A 262 9.66 9.77 -17.73
CA ALA A 262 9.25 9.62 -19.12
C ALA A 262 10.19 10.31 -20.13
N ALA A 263 11.09 11.18 -19.63
CA ALA A 263 12.12 11.87 -20.41
C ALA A 263 13.35 10.97 -20.61
#